data_AF-A0A356D4W0-F1
#
_entry.id   AF-A0A356D4W0-F1
#
_cell.length_a   1.000
_cell.length_b   1.000
_cell.length_c   1.000
_cell.angle_alpha   90.00
_cell.angle_beta   90.00
_cell.angle_gamma   90.00
#
_symmetry.space_group_name_H-M   'P 1'
#
loop_
_entity.id
_entity.type
_entity.pdbx_description
1 polymer ?
#
loop_
_entity_poly.entity_id
_entity_poly.type
_entity_poly.pdbx_seq_one_letter_code
_entity_poly.pdbx_strand_id
1 'polypeptide(L)' 'MKFTEAESNPIANNNKPVQAVTIGKITISQFGDGQLWIEEPSGEHGGSFKESDIAKLLEEYHAKNF' A
#
# COMPACT_ATOMS: atom_id res chain seq x y z
N MET A 1 1.19 15.79 5.79
CA MET A 1 0.42 14.74 5.10
C MET A 1 -0.54 14.12 6.11
N LYS A 2 -1.84 14.02 5.80
CA LYS A 2 -2.80 13.34 6.68
C LYS A 2 -2.89 11.87 6.25
N PHE A 3 -2.43 10.98 7.11
CA PHE A 3 -2.66 9.55 6.99
C PHE A 3 -4.07 9.30 7.53
N THR A 4 -4.99 8.84 6.68
CA THR A 4 -6.34 8.46 7.09
C THR A 4 -6.50 6.97 6.87
N GLU A 5 -7.08 6.27 7.84
CA GLU A 5 -7.48 4.88 7.67
C GLU A 5 -8.45 4.80 6.49
N ALA A 6 -8.17 3.91 5.54
CA ALA A 6 -9.01 3.66 4.38
C ALA A 6 -9.41 2.18 4.34
N GLU A 7 -10.62 1.91 3.86
CA GLU A 7 -11.00 0.54 3.51
C GLU A 7 -10.22 0.13 2.25
N SER A 8 -9.56 -1.02 2.33
CA SER A 8 -8.79 -1.60 1.21
C SER A 8 -9.58 -2.74 0.59
N ASN A 9 -9.46 -2.91 -0.74
CA ASN A 9 -10.14 -3.99 -1.47
C ASN A 9 -9.88 -5.40 -0.91
N PRO A 10 -8.65 -5.80 -0.54
CA PRO A 10 -8.44 -7.05 0.15
C PRO A 10 -9.05 -7.05 1.56
N ILE A 11 -9.95 -8.00 1.80
CA ILE A 11 -10.35 -8.41 3.15
C ILE A 11 -9.24 -9.33 3.68
N ALA A 12 -8.63 -8.99 4.82
CA ALA A 12 -7.68 -9.90 5.48
C ALA A 12 -8.35 -11.25 5.76
N ASN A 13 -7.60 -12.35 5.75
CA ASN A 13 -8.08 -13.72 6.01
C ASN A 13 -8.96 -13.90 7.28
N ASN A 14 -9.03 -12.91 8.16
CA ASN A 14 -9.79 -12.90 9.40
C ASN A 14 -10.97 -11.90 9.42
N ASN A 15 -11.45 -11.41 8.26
CA ASN A 15 -12.56 -10.45 8.18
C ASN A 15 -12.30 -9.14 8.95
N LYS A 16 -11.03 -8.79 9.15
CA LYS A 16 -10.62 -7.53 9.80
C LYS A 16 -10.31 -6.48 8.73
N PRO A 17 -10.62 -5.20 9.00
CA PRO A 17 -10.15 -4.11 8.17
C PRO A 17 -8.64 -4.20 8.04
N VAL A 18 -8.15 -4.21 6.81
CA VAL A 18 -6.72 -4.08 6.55
C VAL A 18 -6.32 -2.64 6.86
N GLN A 19 -5.25 -2.45 7.63
CA GLN A 19 -4.70 -1.11 7.83
C GLN A 19 -4.19 -0.59 6.49
N ALA A 20 -4.76 0.54 6.06
CA ALA A 20 -4.38 1.20 4.83
C ALA A 20 -4.04 2.68 5.06
N VAL A 21 -3.16 3.17 4.20
CA VAL A 21 -2.69 4.54 4.15
C VAL A 21 -2.89 5.05 2.73
N THR A 22 -3.55 6.20 2.60
CA THR A 22 -3.66 6.90 1.32
C THR A 22 -2.63 8.04 1.22
N ILE A 23 -1.84 8.02 0.14
CA ILE A 23 -0.88 9.08 -0.23
C ILE A 23 -1.29 9.63 -1.59
N GLY A 24 -1.78 10.87 -1.61
CA GLY A 24 -2.31 11.47 -2.85
C GLY A 24 -3.52 10.68 -3.35
N LYS A 25 -3.34 9.96 -4.46
CA LYS A 25 -4.36 9.07 -5.04
C LYS A 25 -4.07 7.59 -4.83
N ILE A 26 -2.99 7.22 -4.15
CA ILE A 26 -2.60 5.82 -4.00
C ILE A 26 -2.96 5.37 -2.60
N THR A 27 -3.71 4.29 -2.48
CA THR A 27 -3.97 3.58 -1.23
C THR A 27 -3.03 2.38 -1.13
N ILE A 28 -2.30 2.28 -0.02
CA ILE A 28 -1.38 1.20 0.29
C ILE A 28 -1.93 0.49 1.52
N SER A 29 -2.05 -0.82 1.47
CA SER A 29 -2.60 -1.60 2.57
C SER A 29 -1.77 -2.85 2.82
N GLN A 30 -1.59 -3.22 4.08
CA GLN A 30 -0.79 -4.38 4.44
C GLN A 30 -1.56 -5.67 4.20
N PHE A 31 -1.16 -6.48 3.24
CA PHE A 31 -1.89 -7.66 2.83
C PHE A 31 -1.04 -8.91 2.99
N GLY A 32 -1.42 -9.83 3.87
CA GLY A 32 -0.65 -11.06 4.08
C GLY A 32 0.74 -10.82 4.66
N ASP A 33 1.54 -11.88 4.76
CA ASP A 33 2.89 -11.80 5.31
C ASP A 33 3.86 -11.23 4.27
N GLY A 34 4.40 -10.04 4.54
CA GLY A 34 5.41 -9.37 3.70
C GLY A 34 4.93 -8.82 2.36
N GLN A 35 3.61 -8.60 2.17
CA GLN A 35 3.05 -8.04 0.95
C GLN A 35 2.21 -6.78 1.21
N LEU A 36 2.19 -5.90 0.22
CA LEU A 36 1.37 -4.70 0.17
C LEU A 36 0.41 -4.81 -1.00
N TRP A 37 -0.85 -4.50 -0.76
CA TRP A 37 -1.78 -4.19 -1.82
C TRP A 37 -1.76 -2.68 -2.07
N ILE A 38 -1.51 -2.29 -3.32
CA ILE A 38 -1.43 -0.90 -3.74
C ILE A 38 -2.48 -0.68 -4.81
N GLU A 39 -3.35 0.31 -4.62
CA GLU A 39 -4.44 0.61 -5.53
C GLU A 39 -4.76 2.10 -5.68
N GLU A 40 -5.34 2.45 -6.81
CA GLU A 40 -5.98 3.75 -7.02
C GLU A 40 -7.38 3.80 -6.37
N PRO A 41 -7.96 4.99 -6.10
CA PRO A 41 -9.20 5.12 -5.34
C PRO A 41 -10.41 4.56 -6.11
N SER A 42 -10.28 4.39 -7.43
CA SER A 42 -11.29 3.75 -8.27
C SER A 42 -11.27 2.22 -8.19
N GLY A 43 -10.22 1.62 -7.62
CA GLY A 43 -10.03 0.16 -7.58
C GLY A 43 -9.75 -0.50 -8.94
N GLU A 44 -9.71 0.27 -10.04
CA GLU A 44 -9.49 -0.27 -11.40
C GLU A 44 -8.04 -0.72 -11.64
N HIS A 45 -7.11 -0.11 -10.91
CA HIS A 45 -5.68 -0.41 -10.98
C HIS A 45 -5.18 -0.74 -9.57
N GLY A 46 -5.16 -2.03 -9.26
CA GLY A 46 -4.69 -2.56 -7.98
C GLY A 46 -3.80 -3.78 -8.19
N GLY A 47 -2.83 -3.98 -7.30
CA GLY A 47 -1.93 -5.13 -7.34
C GLY A 47 -1.28 -5.46 -6.01
N SER A 48 -0.84 -6.71 -5.88
CA SER A 48 -0.03 -7.18 -4.75
C SER A 48 1.45 -7.05 -5.07
N PHE A 49 2.22 -6.50 -4.14
CA PHE A 49 3.65 -6.27 -4.26
C PHE A 49 4.36 -6.74 -3.00
N LYS A 50 5.61 -7.20 -3.11
CA LYS A 50 6.42 -7.52 -1.93
C LYS A 50 6.84 -6.24 -1.21
N GLU A 51 6.71 -6.22 0.11
CA GLU A 51 7.16 -5.09 0.94
C GLU A 51 8.64 -4.75 0.68
N SER A 52 9.49 -5.77 0.52
CA SER A 52 10.93 -5.59 0.25
C SER A 52 11.21 -4.83 -1.05
N ASP A 53 10.41 -5.06 -2.08
CA ASP A 53 10.63 -4.47 -3.40
C ASP A 53 10.23 -2.99 -3.39
N ILE A 54 9.12 -2.68 -2.69
CA ILE A 54 8.67 -1.30 -2.48
C ILE A 54 9.65 -0.53 -1.59
N ALA A 55 10.13 -1.14 -0.50
CA ALA A 55 11.12 -0.52 0.38
C ALA A 55 12.41 -0.16 -0.38
N LYS A 56 12.93 -1.09 -1.18
CA LYS A 56 14.09 -0.85 -2.04
C LYS A 56 13.87 0.29 -3.03
N LEU A 57 12.69 0.35 -3.67
CA LEU A 57 12.36 1.42 -4.61
C LEU A 57 12.33 2.79 -3.93
N LEU A 58 11.82 2.87 -2.69
CA LEU A 58 11.80 4.11 -1.91
C LEU A 58 13.20 4.53 -1.45
N GLU A 59 14.05 3.58 -1.06
CA GLU A 59 15.46 3.83 -0.73
C GLU A 59 16.23 4.37 -1.94
N GLU A 60 16.09 3.72 -3.10
CA GLU A 60 16.71 4.17 -4.36
C GLU A 60 16.21 5.56 -4.78
N TYR A 61 14.90 5.81 -4.64
CA TYR A 61 14.34 7.12 -4.92
C TYR A 61 14.90 8.19 -3.97
N HIS A 62 14.98 7.91 -2.67
CA HIS A 62 15.51 8.86 -1.69
C HIS A 62 16.98 9.19 -1.99
N ALA A 63 17.84 8.16 -2.13
CA ALA A 63 19.26 8.33 -2.41
C ALA A 63 19.56 9.06 -3.72
N LYS A 64 18.64 9.01 -4.70
CA LYS A 64 18.77 9.74 -5.97
C LYS A 64 18.39 11.21 -5.86
N ASN A 65 17.52 11.59 -4.92
CA ASN A 65 16.91 12.91 -4.85
C ASN A 65 17.36 13.76 -3.65
N PHE A 66 17.99 13.14 -2.64
CA PHE A 66 18.50 13.78 -1.42
C PHE A 66 19.88 13.24 -1.06
#